data_AF-A0A2S8B078-F1
#
_entry.id   AF-A0A2S8B078-F1
#
_cell.length_a   1.000
_cell.length_b   1.000
_cell.length_c   1.000
_cell.angle_alpha   90.00
_cell.angle_beta   90.00
_cell.angle_gamma   90.00
#
_symmetry.space_group_name_H-M   'P 1'
#
loop_
_entity.id
_entity.type
_entity.pdbx_description
1 polymer ?
#
loop_
_entity_poly.entity_id
_entity_poly.type
_entity_poly.pdbx_seq_one_letter_code
_entity_poly.pdbx_strand_id
1 'polypeptide(L)'
;MADHEKIAALIAEISRQHGVTLSADDPLMILQTINAMLLGESADAQEEQLKAFKSELEDMSNRWSIAITDKAESVLNAALDASEAAMNERMGAAAKAIIKEVGEHIGTGLQKPLNDGRAVANRNLLASGLTLIAALVVLAAALFHH
;
A
#
# COMPACT_ATOMS: atom_id res chain seq x y z
N MET A 1 -45.48 -27.30 30.60
CA MET A 1 -45.66 -28.06 31.87
C MET A 1 -45.06 -27.32 33.07
N ALA A 2 -43.82 -26.81 32.99
CA ALA A 2 -43.18 -26.10 34.11
C ALA A 2 -43.92 -24.84 34.62
N ASP A 3 -44.57 -24.07 33.73
CA ASP A 3 -45.26 -22.85 34.15
C ASP A 3 -46.59 -23.11 34.87
N HIS A 4 -47.30 -24.18 34.52
CA HIS A 4 -48.54 -24.57 35.22
C HIS A 4 -48.27 -25.01 36.66
N GLU A 5 -47.16 -25.71 36.92
CA GLU A 5 -46.75 -26.07 38.29
C GLU A 5 -46.35 -24.84 39.12
N LYS A 6 -45.61 -23.90 38.52
CA LYS A 6 -45.24 -22.64 39.19
C LYS A 6 -46.47 -21.80 39.52
N ILE A 7 -47.44 -21.75 38.61
CA ILE A 7 -48.70 -21.02 38.81
C ILE A 7 -49.54 -21.69 39.90
N ALA A 8 -49.67 -23.02 39.91
CA ALA A 8 -50.38 -23.74 40.96
C ALA A 8 -49.75 -23.53 42.36
N ALA A 9 -48.41 -23.52 42.42
CA ALA A 9 -47.68 -23.20 43.66
C ALA A 9 -47.92 -21.75 44.11
N LEU A 10 -48.00 -20.79 43.17
CA LEU A 10 -48.28 -19.39 43.46
C LEU A 10 -49.71 -19.20 44.03
N ILE A 11 -50.70 -19.88 43.44
CA ILE A 11 -52.09 -19.87 43.92
C ILE A 11 -52.17 -20.43 45.35
N ALA A 12 -51.50 -21.55 45.62
CA ALA A 12 -51.46 -22.16 46.94
C ALA A 12 -50.79 -21.24 47.99
N GLU A 13 -49.71 -20.56 47.60
CA GLU A 13 -48.99 -19.65 48.49
C GLU A 13 -49.78 -18.37 48.81
N ILE A 14 -50.43 -17.76 47.80
CA ILE A 14 -51.31 -16.59 47.99
C ILE A 14 -52.49 -16.96 48.89
N SER A 15 -53.08 -18.13 48.67
CA SER A 15 -54.19 -18.62 49.49
C SER A 15 -53.76 -18.86 50.94
N ARG A 16 -52.54 -19.36 51.17
CA ARG A 16 -51.97 -19.61 52.50
C ARG A 16 -51.63 -18.32 53.25
N GLN A 17 -51.03 -17.33 52.58
CA GLN A 17 -50.61 -16.08 53.23
C GLN A 17 -51.76 -15.10 53.49
N HIS A 18 -52.75 -15.07 52.60
CA HIS A 18 -53.80 -14.04 52.65
C HIS A 18 -55.19 -14.59 52.97
N GLY A 19 -55.36 -15.92 53.06
CA GLY A 19 -56.64 -16.55 53.42
C GLY A 19 -57.72 -16.43 52.34
N VAL A 20 -57.35 -16.07 51.12
CA VAL A 20 -58.27 -15.91 49.98
C VAL A 20 -58.12 -17.10 49.04
N THR A 21 -59.19 -17.85 48.80
CA THR A 21 -59.22 -18.89 47.77
C THR A 21 -59.24 -18.27 46.38
N LEU A 22 -58.17 -18.48 45.60
CA LEU A 22 -58.08 -18.08 44.20
C LEU A 22 -58.44 -19.25 43.27
N SER A 23 -59.38 -19.03 42.36
CA SER A 23 -59.78 -19.91 41.27
C SER A 23 -59.13 -19.50 39.95
N ALA A 24 -59.09 -20.41 38.97
CA ALA A 24 -58.56 -20.14 37.64
C ALA A 24 -59.34 -19.03 36.89
N ASP A 25 -60.63 -18.86 37.19
CA ASP A 25 -61.50 -17.84 36.61
C ASP A 25 -61.49 -16.51 37.39
N ASP A 26 -60.68 -16.38 38.44
CA ASP A 26 -60.60 -15.11 39.17
C ASP A 26 -59.95 -14.02 38.32
N PRO A 27 -60.42 -12.76 38.41
CA PRO A 27 -59.87 -11.64 37.65
C PRO A 27 -58.35 -11.44 37.81
N LEU A 28 -57.81 -11.75 39.00
CA LEU A 28 -56.37 -11.70 39.27
C LEU A 28 -55.60 -12.75 38.47
N MET A 29 -56.16 -13.96 38.31
CA MET A 29 -55.55 -15.02 37.51
C MET A 29 -55.61 -14.71 36.02
N ILE A 30 -56.73 -14.15 35.54
CA ILE A 30 -56.86 -13.69 34.14
C ILE A 30 -55.79 -12.64 33.82
N LEU A 31 -55.56 -11.66 34.70
CA LEU A 31 -54.54 -10.63 34.49
C LEU A 31 -53.12 -11.21 34.48
N GLN A 32 -52.84 -12.18 35.34
CA GLN A 32 -51.57 -12.91 35.33
C GLN A 32 -51.38 -13.70 34.02
N THR A 33 -52.43 -14.37 33.53
CA THR A 33 -52.38 -15.10 32.26
C THR A 33 -52.15 -14.17 31.07
N ILE A 34 -52.84 -13.03 31.03
CA ILE A 34 -52.63 -12.01 29.99
C ILE A 34 -51.19 -11.46 30.05
N ASN A 35 -50.66 -11.21 31.26
CA ASN A 35 -49.30 -10.72 31.43
C ASN A 35 -48.26 -11.76 30.96
N ALA A 36 -48.44 -13.04 31.31
CA ALA A 36 -47.60 -14.12 30.82
C ALA A 36 -47.64 -14.26 29.28
N MET A 37 -48.83 -14.11 28.68
CA MET A 37 -49.00 -14.11 27.23
C MET A 37 -48.27 -12.92 26.58
N LEU A 38 -48.45 -11.71 27.11
CA LEU A 38 -47.78 -10.50 26.62
C LEU A 38 -46.26 -10.58 26.75
N LEU A 39 -45.75 -11.17 27.83
CA LEU A 39 -44.31 -11.39 28.01
C LEU A 39 -43.77 -12.40 27.00
N GLY A 40 -44.53 -13.46 26.71
CA GLY A 40 -44.21 -14.42 25.65
C GLY A 40 -44.18 -13.77 24.28
N GLU A 41 -45.26 -13.07 23.89
CA GLU A 41 -45.35 -12.34 22.62
C GLU A 41 -44.24 -11.27 22.50
N SER A 42 -43.91 -10.59 23.60
CA SER A 42 -42.81 -9.62 23.61
C SER A 42 -41.45 -10.27 23.42
N ALA A 43 -41.23 -11.48 23.97
CA ALA A 43 -39.99 -12.23 23.77
C ALA A 43 -39.87 -12.72 22.31
N ASP A 44 -40.95 -13.24 21.75
CA ASP A 44 -41.01 -13.70 20.36
C ASP A 44 -40.76 -12.54 19.38
N ALA A 45 -41.39 -11.38 19.62
CA ALA A 45 -41.17 -10.18 18.82
C ALA A 45 -39.72 -9.67 18.91
N GLN A 46 -39.10 -9.75 20.09
CA GLN A 46 -37.69 -9.38 20.27
C GLN A 46 -36.75 -10.36 19.55
N GLU A 47 -37.05 -11.67 19.56
CA GLU A 47 -36.27 -12.66 18.83
C GLU A 47 -36.33 -12.43 17.32
N GLU A 48 -37.52 -12.14 16.78
CA GLU A 48 -37.71 -11.82 15.37
C GLU A 48 -36.93 -10.57 14.96
N GLN A 49 -37.00 -9.50 15.77
CA GLN A 49 -36.22 -8.28 15.54
C GLN A 49 -34.72 -8.54 15.57
N LEU A 50 -34.24 -9.35 16.51
CA LEU A 50 -32.82 -9.68 16.63
C LEU A 50 -32.33 -10.50 15.43
N LYS A 51 -33.17 -11.41 14.93
CA LYS A 51 -32.87 -12.20 13.73
C LYS A 51 -32.81 -11.31 12.49
N ALA A 52 -33.74 -10.37 12.33
CA ALA A 52 -33.72 -9.39 11.25
C ALA A 52 -32.46 -8.51 11.32
N PHE A 53 -32.15 -7.97 12.50
CA PHE A 53 -30.95 -7.16 12.73
C PHE A 53 -29.66 -7.92 12.40
N LYS A 54 -29.56 -9.19 12.81
CA LYS A 54 -28.42 -10.04 12.46
C LYS A 54 -28.30 -10.22 10.94
N SER A 55 -29.40 -10.47 10.26
CA SER A 55 -29.42 -10.61 8.80
C SER A 55 -28.98 -9.33 8.10
N GLU A 56 -29.42 -8.16 8.58
CA GLU A 56 -29.00 -6.86 8.03
C GLU A 56 -27.52 -6.58 8.27
N LEU A 57 -27.00 -6.96 9.44
CA LEU A 57 -25.56 -6.86 9.73
C LEU A 57 -24.73 -7.76 8.80
N GLU A 58 -25.18 -8.99 8.54
CA GLU A 58 -24.50 -9.90 7.61
C GLU A 58 -24.50 -9.34 6.17
N ASP A 59 -25.63 -8.79 5.70
CA ASP A 59 -25.70 -8.13 4.40
C ASP A 59 -24.77 -6.89 4.31
N MET A 60 -24.84 -6.01 5.30
CA MET A 60 -24.02 -4.80 5.34
C MET A 60 -22.53 -5.13 5.45
N SER A 61 -22.17 -6.14 6.25
CA SER A 61 -20.79 -6.62 6.37
C SER A 61 -20.27 -7.15 5.03
N ASN A 62 -21.06 -7.97 4.33
CA ASN A 62 -20.68 -8.50 3.01
C ASN A 62 -20.48 -7.36 2.00
N ARG A 63 -21.41 -6.41 1.96
CA ARG A 63 -21.32 -5.24 1.06
C ARG A 63 -20.13 -4.35 1.40
N TRP A 64 -19.86 -4.12 2.68
CA TRP A 64 -18.68 -3.37 3.11
C TRP A 64 -17.37 -4.08 2.78
N SER A 65 -17.31 -5.39 2.92
CA SER A 65 -16.11 -6.17 2.56
C SER A 65 -15.76 -6.00 1.08
N ILE A 66 -16.77 -6.06 0.19
CA ILE A 66 -16.58 -5.81 -1.24
C ILE A 66 -16.14 -4.36 -1.47
N ALA A 67 -16.85 -3.38 -0.92
CA ALA A 67 -16.53 -1.96 -1.12
C ALA A 67 -15.13 -1.56 -0.62
N ILE A 68 -14.68 -2.13 0.51
CA ILE A 68 -13.32 -1.92 1.03
C ILE A 68 -12.28 -2.52 0.10
N THR A 69 -12.55 -3.70 -0.46
CA THR A 69 -11.63 -4.39 -1.38
C THR A 69 -11.46 -3.56 -2.66
N ASP A 70 -12.56 -3.16 -3.28
CA ASP A 70 -12.54 -2.31 -4.48
C ASP A 70 -11.82 -0.98 -4.23
N LYS A 71 -12.05 -0.37 -3.05
CA LYS A 71 -11.38 0.88 -2.69
C LYS A 71 -9.89 0.67 -2.44
N ALA A 72 -9.50 -0.43 -1.80
CA ALA A 72 -8.11 -0.77 -1.56
C ALA A 72 -7.37 -1.00 -2.90
N GLU A 73 -7.96 -1.76 -3.82
CA GLU A 73 -7.41 -1.97 -5.17
C GLU A 73 -7.27 -0.65 -5.93
N SER A 74 -8.29 0.20 -5.91
CA SER A 74 -8.25 1.51 -6.56
C SER A 74 -7.13 2.40 -6.02
N VAL A 75 -6.97 2.46 -4.69
CA VAL A 75 -5.90 3.25 -4.05
C VAL A 75 -4.53 2.65 -4.35
N LEU A 76 -4.40 1.33 -4.31
CA LEU A 76 -3.16 0.62 -4.61
C LEU A 76 -2.72 0.86 -6.05
N ASN A 77 -3.64 0.77 -7.02
CA ASN A 77 -3.34 1.02 -8.43
C ASN A 77 -2.92 2.48 -8.66
N ALA A 78 -3.63 3.44 -8.05
CA ALA A 78 -3.23 4.85 -8.14
C ALA A 78 -1.85 5.11 -7.54
N ALA A 79 -1.52 4.43 -6.43
CA ALA A 79 -0.19 4.53 -5.82
C ALA A 79 0.90 3.87 -6.68
N LEU A 80 0.61 2.73 -7.32
CA LEU A 80 1.51 2.06 -8.25
C LEU A 80 1.78 2.92 -9.49
N ASP A 81 0.75 3.49 -10.11
CA ASP A 81 0.88 4.39 -11.25
C ASP A 81 1.75 5.61 -10.90
N ALA A 82 1.51 6.21 -9.73
CA ALA A 82 2.31 7.33 -9.24
C ALA A 82 3.77 6.92 -8.98
N SER A 83 4.00 5.73 -8.42
CA SER A 83 5.34 5.19 -8.18
C SER A 83 6.08 4.91 -9.48
N GLU A 84 5.41 4.32 -10.48
CA GLU A 84 5.97 4.05 -11.79
C GLU A 84 6.34 5.35 -12.52
N ALA A 85 5.46 6.35 -12.50
CA ALA A 85 5.73 7.67 -13.08
C ALA A 85 6.95 8.32 -12.42
N ALA A 86 7.01 8.34 -11.08
CA ALA A 86 8.13 8.90 -10.33
C ALA A 86 9.45 8.12 -10.58
N MET A 87 9.37 6.80 -10.72
CA MET A 87 10.53 5.96 -11.02
C MET A 87 11.06 6.24 -12.44
N ASN A 88 10.19 6.33 -13.44
CA ASN A 88 10.58 6.66 -14.81
C ASN A 88 11.21 8.05 -14.90
N GLU A 89 10.65 9.04 -14.21
CA GLU A 89 11.22 10.39 -14.16
C GLU A 89 12.62 10.38 -13.53
N ARG A 90 12.76 9.75 -12.35
CA ARG A 90 14.05 9.66 -11.64
C ARG A 90 15.08 8.89 -12.43
N MET A 91 14.69 7.79 -13.07
CA MET A 91 15.58 6.95 -13.86
C MET A 91 16.03 7.69 -15.14
N GLY A 92 15.14 8.42 -15.81
CA GLY A 92 15.48 9.28 -16.94
C GLY A 92 16.43 10.42 -16.55
N ALA A 93 16.17 11.07 -15.42
CA ALA A 93 17.05 12.11 -14.89
C ALA A 93 18.44 11.57 -14.52
N ALA A 94 18.48 10.41 -13.84
CA ALA A 94 19.73 9.74 -13.47
C ALA A 94 20.53 9.31 -14.71
N ALA A 95 19.88 8.69 -15.70
CA ALA A 95 20.54 8.30 -16.95
C ALA A 95 21.14 9.52 -17.68
N LYS A 96 20.40 10.63 -17.74
CA LYS A 96 20.90 11.88 -18.35
C LYS A 96 22.07 12.47 -17.57
N ALA A 97 22.02 12.43 -16.24
CA ALA A 97 23.13 12.87 -15.39
C ALA A 97 24.39 12.03 -15.62
N ILE A 98 24.25 10.70 -15.65
CA ILE A 98 25.36 9.78 -15.93
C ILE A 98 25.96 10.04 -17.32
N ILE A 99 25.12 10.17 -18.36
CA ILE A 99 25.61 10.47 -19.72
C ILE A 99 26.38 11.80 -19.75
N LYS A 100 25.88 12.82 -19.06
CA LYS A 100 26.56 14.12 -18.97
C LYS A 100 27.91 13.99 -18.26
N GLU A 101 27.94 13.35 -17.11
CA GLU A 101 29.15 13.14 -16.31
C GLU A 101 30.20 12.35 -17.09
N VAL A 102 29.80 11.24 -17.71
CA VAL A 102 30.69 10.44 -18.58
C VAL A 102 31.20 11.27 -19.77
N GLY A 103 30.33 12.04 -20.42
CA GLY A 103 30.73 12.92 -21.52
C GLY A 103 31.74 13.99 -21.12
N GLU A 104 31.54 14.62 -19.96
CA GLU A 104 32.48 15.59 -19.39
C GLU A 104 33.82 14.94 -19.02
N HIS A 105 33.81 13.75 -18.41
CA HIS A 105 35.02 13.02 -18.08
C HIS A 105 35.80 12.56 -19.31
N ILE A 106 35.12 12.11 -20.37
CA ILE A 106 35.76 11.76 -21.64
C ILE A 106 36.33 13.01 -22.30
N GLY A 107 35.57 14.09 -22.37
CA GLY A 107 35.99 15.34 -23.01
C GLY A 107 37.20 15.99 -22.32
N THR A 108 37.19 16.05 -21.00
CA THR A 108 38.29 16.61 -20.20
C THR A 108 39.48 15.65 -20.07
N GLY A 109 39.21 14.35 -19.90
CA GLY A 109 40.22 13.30 -19.79
C GLY A 109 41.03 13.11 -21.07
N LEU A 110 40.45 13.35 -22.24
CA LEU A 110 41.14 13.25 -23.53
C LEU A 110 41.85 14.55 -23.95
N GLN A 111 41.48 15.71 -23.42
CA GLN A 111 42.11 16.98 -23.81
C GLN A 111 43.61 17.01 -23.49
N LYS A 112 44.00 16.55 -22.30
CA LYS A 112 45.40 16.54 -21.86
C LYS A 112 46.29 15.62 -22.72
N PRO A 113 45.97 14.32 -22.93
CA PRO A 113 46.78 13.45 -23.78
C PRO A 113 46.79 13.89 -25.26
N LEU A 114 45.71 14.48 -25.78
CA LEU A 114 45.69 15.00 -27.14
C LEU A 114 46.61 16.23 -27.31
N ASN A 115 46.61 17.14 -26.34
CA ASN A 115 47.52 18.29 -26.36
C ASN A 115 48.99 17.87 -26.18
N ASP A 116 49.26 16.92 -25.29
CA ASP A 116 50.60 16.37 -25.08
C ASP A 116 51.11 15.66 -26.35
N GLY A 117 50.24 14.88 -27.02
CA GLY A 117 50.56 14.24 -28.29
C GLY A 117 50.88 15.25 -29.41
N ARG A 118 50.12 16.35 -29.51
CA ARG A 118 50.41 17.44 -30.47
C ARG A 118 51.73 18.14 -30.17
N ALA A 119 52.02 18.41 -28.90
CA ALA A 119 53.27 19.03 -28.49
C ALA A 119 54.48 18.14 -28.80
N VAL A 120 54.36 16.82 -28.57
CA VAL A 120 55.39 15.84 -28.93
C VAL A 120 55.57 15.74 -30.44
N ALA A 121 54.48 15.70 -31.21
CA ALA A 121 54.54 15.67 -32.68
C ALA A 121 55.25 16.91 -33.26
N ASN A 122 54.93 18.11 -32.76
CA ASN A 122 55.60 19.34 -33.19
C ASN A 122 57.09 19.34 -32.85
N ARG A 123 57.45 18.88 -31.64
CA ARG A 123 58.87 18.75 -31.24
C ARG A 123 59.61 17.74 -32.09
N ASN A 124 58.97 16.62 -32.43
CA ASN A 124 59.53 15.61 -33.32
C ASN A 124 59.78 16.19 -34.72
N LEU A 125 58.80 16.91 -35.29
CA LEU A 125 58.94 17.56 -36.59
C LEU A 125 60.13 18.54 -36.65
N LEU A 126 60.29 19.36 -35.60
CA LEU A 126 61.44 20.27 -35.49
C LEU A 126 62.76 19.51 -35.37
N ALA A 127 62.81 18.47 -34.55
CA ALA A 127 63.98 17.63 -34.40
C ALA A 127 64.36 16.96 -35.72
N SER A 128 63.41 16.38 -36.46
CA SER A 128 63.64 15.78 -37.77
C SER A 128 64.18 16.80 -38.77
N GLY A 129 63.62 18.01 -38.81
CA GLY A 129 64.14 19.11 -39.64
C GLY A 129 65.59 19.46 -39.32
N LEU A 130 65.92 19.61 -38.03
CA LEU A 130 67.30 19.84 -37.57
C LEU A 130 68.23 18.69 -37.93
N THR A 131 67.79 17.43 -37.80
CA THR A 131 68.60 16.27 -38.17
C THR A 131 68.88 16.20 -39.66
N LEU A 132 67.92 16.58 -40.51
CA LEU A 132 68.11 16.67 -41.96
C LEU A 132 69.14 17.74 -42.31
N ILE A 133 69.05 18.92 -41.68
CA ILE A 133 70.04 20.00 -41.89
C ILE A 133 71.42 19.53 -41.44
N ALA A 134 71.54 18.91 -40.26
CA ALA A 134 72.81 18.38 -39.77
C ALA A 134 73.39 17.32 -40.71
N ALA A 135 72.56 16.40 -41.23
CA ALA A 135 72.98 15.39 -42.19
C ALA A 135 73.47 16.02 -43.51
N LEU A 136 72.80 17.07 -44.01
CA LEU A 136 73.23 17.80 -45.20
C LEU A 136 74.57 18.52 -44.99
N VAL A 137 74.79 19.12 -43.82
CA VAL A 137 76.06 19.77 -43.47
C VAL A 137 77.20 18.76 -43.42
N VAL A 138 76.98 17.60 -42.79
CA VAL A 138 77.98 16.51 -42.75
C VAL A 138 78.30 16.00 -44.16
N LEU A 139 77.27 15.82 -45.00
CA LEU A 139 77.44 15.36 -46.38
C LEU A 139 78.18 16.38 -47.25
N ALA A 140 77.88 17.67 -47.10
CA ALA A 140 78.61 18.74 -47.76
C ALA A 140 80.07 18.79 -47.29
N ALA A 141 80.33 18.72 -45.98
CA ALA A 141 81.68 18.70 -45.44
C ALA A 141 82.49 17.50 -45.97
N ALA A 142 81.88 16.31 -46.06
CA ALA A 142 82.53 15.12 -46.62
C ALA A 142 82.86 15.27 -48.13
N LEU A 143 82.02 15.95 -48.90
CA LEU A 143 82.24 16.18 -50.34
C LEU A 143 83.29 17.26 -50.63
N PHE A 144 83.40 18.30 -49.80
CA PHE A 144 84.38 19.39 -50.00
C PHE A 144 85.77 19.08 -49.42
N HIS A 145 85.92 18.03 -48.59
CA HIS A 145 87.20 17.60 -48.02
C HIS A 145 87.84 16.43 -48.78
N HIS A 146 87.35 16.12 -49.98
CA HIS A 146 87.83 15.07 -50.86
C HIS A 146 88.37 15.64 -52.17
#